data_AF-A0A9J5XB33-F1
#
_entry.id   AF-A0A9J5XB33-F1
#
_cell.length_a   1.000
_cell.length_b   1.000
_cell.length_c   1.000
_cell.angle_alpha   90.00
_cell.angle_beta   90.00
_cell.angle_gamma   90.00
#
_symmetry.space_group_name_H-M   'P 1'
#
loop_
_entity.id
_entity.type
_entity.pdbx_description
1 polymer ?
#
loop_
_entity_poly.entity_id
_entity_poly.type
_entity_poly.pdbx_seq_one_letter_code
_entity_poly.pdbx_strand_id
1 'polypeptide(L)'
;MVLFNQKIINFLSSDFYGDLCHFNTDWFREYDWLECSVTKDAAFCLYCYLFQDESINQGGGDVFSTIGFTSWNKKRSLEVHIGNPNSVHNQSRRNCEDLLRQKQSIQGAFAKQSDQQKLEYRTHLEAAINVTRYLLKQGLSFRGHREDVSSSNRGNYIELLT
;
A
#
# COMPACT_ATOMS: atom_id res chain seq x y z
N MET A 1 13.02 7.35 -10.45
CA MET A 1 12.18 6.15 -10.64
C MET A 1 12.32 5.66 -12.08
N VAL A 2 13.20 4.68 -12.31
CA VAL A 2 13.22 3.79 -13.48
C VAL A 2 13.83 2.47 -13.02
N LEU A 3 13.09 1.38 -13.24
CA LEU A 3 13.48 0.00 -12.97
C LEU A 3 14.13 -0.66 -14.20
N PHE A 4 14.78 -1.80 -13.95
CA PHE A 4 15.05 -2.93 -14.87
C PHE A 4 16.13 -2.78 -15.95
N ASN A 5 17.22 -3.55 -15.82
CA ASN A 5 17.30 -4.86 -16.48
C ASN A 5 18.62 -5.56 -16.17
N GLN A 6 18.56 -6.89 -16.16
CA GLN A 6 19.61 -7.91 -16.00
C GLN A 6 20.80 -7.82 -16.98
N LYS A 7 21.00 -6.70 -17.67
CA LYS A 7 22.01 -6.58 -18.72
C LYS A 7 23.05 -5.53 -18.33
N ILE A 8 24.15 -6.08 -17.83
CA ILE A 8 25.50 -5.50 -17.81
C ILE A 8 25.61 -4.28 -16.90
N ILE A 9 25.72 -4.53 -15.60
CA ILE A 9 26.19 -3.52 -14.65
C ILE A 9 27.57 -3.98 -14.20
N ASN A 10 28.61 -3.35 -14.74
CA ASN A 10 29.95 -3.41 -14.16
C ASN A 10 29.86 -2.70 -12.79
N PHE A 11 29.55 -3.46 -11.74
CA PHE A 11 29.61 -2.96 -10.38
C PHE A 11 31.05 -2.54 -10.10
N LEU A 12 31.23 -1.29 -9.66
CA LEU A 12 32.51 -0.77 -9.24
C LEU A 12 32.96 -1.61 -8.04
N SER A 13 34.10 -2.25 -8.16
CA SER A 13 34.72 -2.97 -7.06
C SER A 13 35.00 -2.00 -5.92
N SER A 14 34.36 -2.19 -4.78
CA SER A 14 34.67 -1.43 -3.58
C SER A 14 35.87 -2.09 -2.89
N ASP A 15 36.99 -1.37 -2.78
CA ASP A 15 38.16 -1.82 -2.01
C ASP A 15 37.83 -1.77 -0.52
N PHE A 16 37.57 -2.93 0.08
CA PHE A 16 37.54 -3.08 1.53
C PHE A 16 38.76 -3.90 1.96
N TYR A 17 39.72 -3.24 2.61
CA TYR A 17 40.85 -3.91 3.27
C TYR A 17 41.74 -4.79 2.35
N GLY A 18 41.83 -4.46 1.06
CA GLY A 18 42.72 -5.14 0.11
C GLY A 18 42.10 -6.30 -0.68
N ASP A 19 40.83 -6.64 -0.43
CA ASP A 19 40.08 -7.61 -1.22
C ASP A 19 38.99 -6.91 -2.05
N LEU A 20 39.07 -7.02 -3.38
CA LEU A 20 38.02 -6.56 -4.30
C LEU A 20 36.76 -7.41 -4.09
N CYS A 21 35.80 -6.87 -3.34
CA CYS A 21 34.48 -7.49 -3.18
C CYS A 21 33.52 -6.90 -4.21
N HIS A 22 33.09 -7.71 -5.18
CA HIS A 22 32.07 -7.33 -6.15
C HIS A 22 30.71 -7.88 -5.75
N PHE A 23 29.64 -7.19 -6.15
CA PHE A 23 28.29 -7.71 -6.02
C PHE A 23 28.15 -9.03 -6.78
N ASN A 24 27.66 -10.07 -6.11
CA ASN A 24 27.41 -11.35 -6.76
C ASN A 24 26.05 -11.32 -7.48
N THR A 25 26.08 -11.31 -8.81
CA THR A 25 24.89 -11.27 -9.65
C THR A 25 23.98 -12.49 -9.53
N ASP A 26 24.49 -13.63 -9.05
CA ASP A 26 23.67 -14.83 -8.83
C ASP A 26 22.65 -14.61 -7.71
N TRP A 27 22.88 -13.65 -6.82
CA TRP A 27 21.92 -13.29 -5.77
C TRP A 27 20.59 -12.82 -6.33
N PHE A 28 20.53 -12.24 -7.55
CA PHE A 28 19.25 -11.90 -8.18
C PHE A 28 18.40 -13.13 -8.52
N ARG A 29 19.02 -14.31 -8.69
CA ARG A 29 18.31 -15.58 -8.91
C ARG A 29 17.85 -16.19 -7.60
N GLU A 30 18.59 -15.95 -6.52
CA GLU A 30 18.31 -16.49 -5.19
C GLU A 30 17.28 -15.66 -4.42
N TYR A 31 17.27 -14.34 -4.62
CA TYR A 31 16.45 -13.38 -3.87
C TYR A 31 15.59 -12.55 -4.82
N ASP A 32 14.31 -12.90 -4.89
CA ASP A 32 13.30 -12.24 -5.74
C ASP A 32 13.01 -10.78 -5.38
N TRP A 33 13.40 -10.38 -4.16
CA TRP A 33 13.18 -9.06 -3.59
C TRP A 33 14.37 -8.10 -3.76
N LEU A 34 15.53 -8.61 -4.20
CA LEU A 34 16.79 -7.86 -4.18
C LEU A 34 16.90 -6.95 -5.41
N GLU A 35 17.04 -5.66 -5.17
CA GLU A 35 17.30 -4.65 -6.20
C GLU A 35 18.63 -3.97 -5.96
N CYS A 36 19.26 -3.41 -7.01
CA CYS A 36 20.51 -2.67 -6.87
C CYS A 36 20.38 -1.28 -7.50
N SER A 37 20.97 -0.29 -6.84
CA SER A 37 21.09 1.07 -7.34
C SER A 37 22.53 1.32 -7.79
N VAL A 38 22.74 1.55 -9.08
CA VAL A 38 24.07 1.90 -9.63
C VAL A 38 24.56 3.22 -9.06
N THR A 39 23.67 4.20 -8.91
CA THR A 39 24.02 5.54 -8.41
C THR A 39 24.42 5.54 -6.95
N LYS A 40 23.88 4.62 -6.15
CA LYS A 40 24.22 4.47 -4.73
C LYS A 40 25.26 3.38 -4.47
N ASP A 41 25.62 2.61 -5.50
CA ASP A 41 26.44 1.39 -5.41
C ASP A 41 26.01 0.49 -4.24
N ALA A 42 24.70 0.23 -4.14
CA ALA A 42 24.10 -0.45 -3.00
C ALA A 42 22.85 -1.26 -3.37
N ALA A 43 22.55 -2.28 -2.58
CA ALA A 43 21.40 -3.15 -2.76
C ALA A 43 20.26 -2.80 -1.79
N PHE A 44 19.04 -3.01 -2.25
CA PHE A 44 17.80 -2.66 -1.57
C PHE A 44 16.85 -3.85 -1.62
N CYS A 45 15.89 -3.86 -0.71
CA CYS A 45 14.75 -4.77 -0.75
C CYS A 45 13.54 -4.02 -1.28
N LEU A 46 13.02 -4.46 -2.44
CA LEU A 46 11.85 -3.87 -3.08
C LEU A 46 10.66 -3.78 -2.12
N TYR A 47 10.37 -4.86 -1.40
CA TYR A 47 9.23 -4.90 -0.47
C TYR A 47 9.41 -3.90 0.67
N CYS A 48 10.57 -3.89 1.31
CA CYS A 48 10.83 -3.00 2.43
C CYS A 48 10.90 -1.53 2.00
N TYR A 49 11.42 -1.23 0.81
CA TYR A 49 11.41 0.12 0.26
C TYR A 49 9.99 0.64 0.02
N LEU A 50 9.07 -0.20 -0.49
CA LEU A 50 7.70 0.21 -0.80
C LEU A 50 6.76 0.28 0.41
N PHE A 51 6.98 -0.60 1.41
CA PHE A 51 6.07 -0.78 2.54
C PHE A 51 6.76 -0.56 3.89
N GLN A 52 7.75 0.33 3.94
CA GLN A 52 8.36 0.73 5.21
C GLN A 52 7.31 1.41 6.09
N ASP A 53 7.06 0.85 7.27
CA ASP A 53 6.15 1.42 8.25
C ASP A 53 6.97 2.23 9.26
N GLU A 54 6.72 3.55 9.34
CA GLU A 54 7.38 4.45 10.30
C GLU A 54 7.14 4.06 11.76
N SER A 55 6.09 3.27 12.05
CA SER A 55 5.74 2.84 13.40
C SER A 55 6.48 1.58 13.86
N ILE A 56 7.10 0.82 12.93
CA ILE A 56 7.87 -0.39 13.24
C ILE A 56 9.34 -0.02 13.45
N ASN A 57 9.60 0.85 14.42
CA ASN A 57 10.94 1.19 14.90
C ASN A 57 11.53 0.10 15.81
N GLN A 58 11.39 -1.17 15.42
CA GLN A 58 12.08 -2.27 16.09
C GLN A 58 13.39 -2.57 15.35
N GLY A 59 14.42 -1.81 15.73
CA GLY A 59 15.84 -2.22 15.68
C GLY A 59 16.38 -2.69 14.33
N GLY A 60 16.84 -1.75 13.49
CA GLY A 60 17.81 -2.03 12.40
C GLY A 60 17.28 -1.97 10.97
N GLY A 61 16.03 -1.53 10.76
CA GLY A 61 15.34 -1.55 9.47
C GLY A 61 15.61 -0.37 8.52
N ASP A 62 16.86 0.05 8.33
CA ASP A 62 17.20 1.17 7.44
C ASP A 62 18.15 0.80 6.27
N VAL A 63 18.91 -0.30 6.43
CA VAL A 63 19.96 -0.68 5.48
C VAL A 63 19.38 -1.13 4.14
N PHE A 64 18.30 -1.92 4.13
CA PHE A 64 17.73 -2.43 2.88
C PHE A 64 16.59 -1.58 2.32
N SER A 65 16.14 -0.54 3.02
CA SER A 65 15.06 0.34 2.59
C SER A 65 15.58 1.72 2.15
N THR A 66 16.35 2.42 2.98
CA THR A 66 16.74 3.83 2.72
C THR A 66 18.22 3.99 2.38
N ILE A 67 19.10 3.38 3.17
CA ILE A 67 20.56 3.58 3.06
C ILE A 67 21.10 2.81 1.85
N GLY A 68 20.81 1.52 1.78
CA GLY A 68 21.38 0.58 0.83
C GLY A 68 22.44 -0.32 1.49
N PHE A 69 22.38 -1.62 1.18
CA PHE A 69 23.33 -2.62 1.60
C PHE A 69 24.56 -2.63 0.68
N THR A 70 25.75 -2.44 1.24
CA THR A 70 27.03 -2.37 0.50
C THR A 70 28.04 -3.43 0.92
N SER A 71 27.73 -4.24 1.94
CA SER A 71 28.65 -5.28 2.45
C SER A 71 28.58 -6.56 1.60
N TRP A 72 29.08 -6.50 0.37
CA TRP A 72 28.97 -7.58 -0.63
C TRP A 72 29.59 -8.92 -0.22
N ASN A 73 30.52 -8.93 0.74
CA ASN A 73 31.11 -10.14 1.29
C ASN A 73 30.23 -10.82 2.37
N LYS A 74 29.12 -10.19 2.80
CA LYS A 74 28.27 -10.69 3.90
C LYS A 74 26.94 -11.24 3.39
N LYS A 75 26.96 -12.31 2.60
CA LYS A 75 25.74 -13.00 2.12
C LYS A 75 24.76 -13.32 3.26
N ARG A 76 25.27 -13.77 4.41
CA ARG A 76 24.48 -14.07 5.62
C ARG A 76 23.61 -12.91 6.09
N SER A 77 24.00 -11.66 5.81
CA SER A 77 23.17 -10.48 6.13
C SER A 77 21.85 -10.44 5.35
N LEU A 78 21.80 -11.02 4.15
CA LEU A 78 20.56 -11.17 3.38
C LEU A 78 19.60 -12.16 4.05
N GLU A 79 20.13 -13.27 4.55
CA GLU A 79 19.34 -14.28 5.29
C GLU A 79 18.81 -13.71 6.61
N VAL A 80 19.64 -12.96 7.34
CA VAL A 80 19.25 -12.26 8.57
C VAL A 80 18.17 -11.21 8.28
N HIS A 81 18.26 -10.51 7.14
CA HIS A 81 17.25 -9.55 6.71
C HIS A 81 15.89 -10.21 6.45
N ILE A 82 15.87 -11.37 5.77
CA ILE A 82 14.64 -12.15 5.59
C ILE A 82 14.07 -12.53 6.96
N GLY A 83 14.92 -13.00 7.88
CA GLY A 83 14.55 -13.24 9.27
C GLY A 83 13.44 -14.27 9.43
N ASN A 84 12.67 -14.15 10.51
CA ASN A 84 11.56 -15.04 10.83
C ASN A 84 10.26 -14.64 10.08
N PRO A 85 9.17 -15.44 10.12
CA PRO A 85 7.92 -15.13 9.42
C PRO A 85 7.24 -13.80 9.81
N ASN A 86 7.63 -13.18 10.91
CA ASN A 86 7.14 -11.90 11.40
C ASN A 86 8.19 -10.79 11.30
N SER A 87 9.27 -11.01 10.55
CA SER A 87 10.25 -9.97 10.25
C SER A 87 9.60 -8.84 9.45
N VAL A 88 10.23 -7.67 9.50
CA VAL A 88 9.85 -6.52 8.68
C VAL A 88 9.81 -6.90 7.20
N HIS A 89 10.81 -7.66 6.72
CA HIS A 89 10.84 -8.18 5.35
C HIS A 89 9.57 -8.97 5.00
N ASN A 90 9.24 -9.99 5.80
CA ASN A 90 8.10 -10.87 5.52
C ASN A 90 6.75 -10.15 5.69
N GLN A 91 6.67 -9.16 6.57
CA GLN A 91 5.49 -8.30 6.67
C GLN A 91 5.34 -7.40 5.43
N SER A 92 6.40 -6.72 5.01
CA SER A 92 6.39 -5.91 3.79
C SER A 92 6.11 -6.76 2.54
N ARG A 93 6.62 -7.99 2.48
CA ARG A 93 6.32 -8.96 1.41
C ARG A 93 4.83 -9.27 1.35
N ARG A 94 4.21 -9.60 2.50
CA ARG A 94 2.76 -9.85 2.58
C ARG A 94 1.94 -8.64 2.13
N ASN A 95 2.34 -7.43 2.54
CA ASN A 95 1.68 -6.20 2.10
C ASN A 95 1.77 -6.01 0.58
N CYS A 96 2.91 -6.34 -0.03
CA CYS A 96 3.07 -6.32 -1.48
C CYS A 96 2.19 -7.36 -2.18
N GLU A 97 2.15 -8.59 -1.66
CA GLU A 97 1.28 -9.64 -2.17
C GLU A 97 -0.20 -9.25 -2.10
N ASP A 98 -0.63 -8.64 -0.98
CA ASP A 98 -2.00 -8.14 -0.81
C ASP A 98 -2.32 -6.97 -1.76
N LEU A 99 -1.37 -6.06 -2.01
CA LEU A 99 -1.53 -5.01 -3.01
C LEU A 99 -1.77 -5.59 -4.42
N LEU A 100 -1.09 -6.70 -4.76
CA LEU A 100 -1.21 -7.36 -6.06
C LEU A 100 -2.51 -8.19 -6.19
N ARG A 101 -3.24 -8.46 -5.09
CA ARG A 101 -4.50 -9.22 -5.12
C ARG A 101 -5.65 -8.37 -5.67
N GLN A 102 -5.81 -8.41 -6.99
CA GLN A 102 -6.88 -7.71 -7.72
C GLN A 102 -8.31 -7.97 -7.18
N LYS A 103 -8.59 -9.18 -6.68
CA LYS A 103 -9.91 -9.52 -6.11
C LYS A 103 -10.27 -8.75 -4.84
N GLN A 104 -9.27 -8.24 -4.13
CA GLN A 104 -9.44 -7.42 -2.93
C GLN A 104 -9.32 -5.92 -3.24
N SER A 105 -9.10 -5.55 -4.50
CA SER A 105 -9.12 -4.14 -4.91
C SER A 105 -10.50 -3.52 -4.68
N ILE A 106 -10.53 -2.18 -4.61
CA ILE A 106 -11.78 -1.42 -4.54
C ILE A 106 -12.73 -1.82 -5.67
N GLN A 107 -12.21 -1.97 -6.89
CA GLN A 107 -12.98 -2.43 -8.05
C GLN A 107 -13.50 -3.86 -7.86
N GLY A 108 -12.67 -4.76 -7.33
CA GLY A 108 -13.06 -6.14 -7.00
C GLY A 108 -14.16 -6.18 -5.94
N ALA A 109 -14.12 -5.31 -4.94
CA ALA A 109 -15.17 -5.19 -3.92
C ALA A 109 -16.50 -4.71 -4.53
N PHE A 110 -16.48 -3.71 -5.43
CA PHE A 110 -17.66 -3.28 -6.16
C PHE A 110 -18.21 -4.36 -7.11
N ALA A 111 -17.33 -5.10 -7.77
CA ALA A 111 -17.73 -6.22 -8.62
C ALA A 111 -18.37 -7.37 -7.82
N LYS A 112 -17.91 -7.60 -6.58
CA LYS A 112 -18.43 -8.63 -5.67
C LYS A 112 -19.79 -8.29 -5.05
N GLN A 113 -20.24 -7.03 -5.10
CA GLN A 113 -21.55 -6.67 -4.59
C GLN A 113 -22.67 -7.44 -5.31
N SER A 114 -23.61 -7.96 -4.54
CA SER A 114 -24.77 -8.65 -5.10
C SER A 114 -25.65 -7.67 -5.87
N ASP A 115 -26.42 -8.19 -6.83
CA ASP A 115 -27.37 -7.36 -7.58
C ASP A 115 -28.41 -6.72 -6.66
N GLN A 116 -28.75 -7.40 -5.55
CA GLN A 116 -29.60 -6.87 -4.50
C GLN A 116 -28.99 -5.63 -3.83
N GLN A 117 -27.72 -5.67 -3.44
CA GLN A 117 -27.04 -4.51 -2.83
C GLN A 117 -26.96 -3.33 -3.80
N LYS A 118 -26.71 -3.59 -5.09
CA LYS A 118 -26.70 -2.55 -6.13
C LYS A 118 -28.08 -1.92 -6.31
N LEU A 119 -29.13 -2.73 -6.28
CA LEU A 119 -30.51 -2.26 -6.36
C LEU A 119 -30.86 -1.38 -5.15
N GLU A 120 -30.59 -1.85 -3.93
CA GLU A 120 -30.82 -1.09 -2.70
C GLU A 120 -30.08 0.25 -2.71
N TYR A 121 -28.81 0.27 -3.13
CA TYR A 121 -28.06 1.51 -3.26
C TYR A 121 -28.69 2.48 -4.26
N ARG A 122 -29.12 1.98 -5.43
CA ARG A 122 -29.79 2.81 -6.45
C ARG A 122 -31.10 3.38 -5.92
N THR A 123 -31.91 2.57 -5.23
CA THR A 123 -33.17 3.02 -4.61
C THR A 123 -32.93 4.14 -3.60
N HIS A 124 -31.96 3.99 -2.69
CA HIS A 124 -31.63 5.03 -1.72
C HIS A 124 -31.10 6.31 -2.39
N LEU A 125 -30.26 6.18 -3.43
CA LEU A 125 -29.73 7.31 -4.19
C LEU A 125 -30.85 8.08 -4.90
N GLU A 126 -31.79 7.35 -5.52
CA GLU A 126 -32.94 7.94 -6.20
C GLU A 126 -33.84 8.69 -5.21
N ALA A 127 -34.13 8.09 -4.05
CA ALA A 127 -34.89 8.74 -2.99
C ALA A 127 -34.22 10.04 -2.52
N ALA A 128 -32.91 10.00 -2.23
CA ALA A 128 -32.13 11.18 -1.82
C ALA A 128 -32.18 12.31 -2.85
N ILE A 129 -32.04 11.99 -4.14
CA ILE A 129 -32.12 12.94 -5.25
C ILE A 129 -33.53 13.54 -5.35
N ASN A 130 -34.57 12.71 -5.21
CA ASN A 130 -35.95 13.16 -5.31
C ASN A 130 -36.34 14.09 -4.16
N VAL A 131 -35.96 13.76 -2.92
CA VAL A 131 -36.15 14.63 -1.75
C VAL A 131 -35.41 15.95 -1.93
N THR A 132 -34.14 15.92 -2.33
CA THR A 132 -33.34 17.12 -2.61
C THR A 132 -34.03 18.01 -3.65
N ARG A 133 -34.49 17.41 -4.76
CA ARG A 133 -35.18 18.14 -5.83
C ARG A 133 -36.49 18.75 -5.34
N TYR A 134 -37.25 18.04 -4.52
CA TYR A 134 -38.49 18.55 -3.93
C TYR A 134 -38.23 19.78 -3.07
N LEU A 135 -37.29 19.69 -2.13
CA LEU A 135 -36.96 20.78 -1.21
C LEU A 135 -36.49 22.04 -1.97
N LEU A 136 -35.61 21.87 -2.97
CA LEU A 136 -35.14 22.96 -3.80
C LEU A 136 -36.30 23.62 -4.58
N LYS A 137 -37.20 22.83 -5.16
CA LYS A 137 -38.35 23.36 -5.90
C LYS A 137 -39.33 24.13 -5.02
N GLN A 138 -39.47 23.74 -3.76
CA GLN A 138 -40.36 24.40 -2.79
C GLN A 138 -39.67 25.53 -2.01
N GLY A 139 -38.35 25.72 -2.17
CA GLY A 139 -37.58 26.67 -1.37
C GLY A 139 -37.52 26.31 0.12
N LEU A 140 -37.66 25.03 0.46
CA LEU A 140 -37.66 24.55 1.85
C LEU A 140 -36.23 24.33 2.36
N SER A 141 -36.03 24.56 3.66
CA SER A 141 -34.78 24.21 4.31
C SER A 141 -34.59 22.68 4.33
N PHE A 142 -33.35 22.24 4.17
CA PHE A 142 -33.01 20.82 4.26
C PHE A 142 -33.04 20.33 5.71
N ARG A 143 -32.47 21.13 6.60
CA ARG A 143 -32.30 20.82 8.01
C ARG A 143 -33.35 21.49 8.88
N GLY A 144 -33.62 20.85 10.02
CA GLY A 144 -34.37 21.43 11.13
C GLY A 144 -33.44 22.05 12.17
N HIS A 145 -34.01 22.56 13.27
CA HIS A 145 -33.22 23.04 14.41
C HIS A 145 -32.53 21.89 15.16
N ARG A 146 -33.12 20.70 15.06
CA ARG A 146 -32.70 19.48 15.74
C ARG A 146 -32.90 18.32 14.77
N GLU A 147 -31.91 17.45 14.64
CA GLU A 147 -31.93 16.26 13.77
C GLU A 147 -31.79 14.95 14.57
N ASP A 148 -31.84 15.04 15.90
CA ASP A 148 -31.73 13.90 16.78
C ASP A 148 -33.01 13.05 16.79
N VAL A 149 -32.85 11.75 17.05
CA VAL A 149 -33.92 10.75 16.96
C VAL A 149 -35.10 11.02 17.90
N SER A 150 -34.89 11.74 19.01
CA SER A 150 -35.96 12.09 19.95
C SER A 150 -36.69 13.39 19.60
N SER A 151 -36.28 14.10 18.56
CA SER A 151 -36.99 15.27 18.05
C SER A 151 -38.29 14.85 17.33
N SER A 152 -39.37 15.59 17.56
CA SER A 152 -40.65 15.40 16.85
C SER A 152 -40.59 15.84 15.38
N ASN A 153 -39.59 16.66 15.01
CA ASN A 153 -39.30 17.05 13.63
C ASN A 153 -37.78 17.12 13.47
N ARG A 154 -37.21 16.21 12.68
CA ARG A 154 -35.76 16.10 12.45
C ARG A 154 -35.27 16.88 11.23
N GLY A 155 -36.10 17.76 10.68
CA GLY A 155 -35.80 18.48 9.46
C GLY A 155 -36.32 17.78 8.21
N ASN A 156 -36.68 18.59 7.22
CA ASN A 156 -37.46 18.13 6.07
C ASN A 156 -36.75 17.05 5.26
N TYR A 157 -35.41 17.09 5.16
CA TYR A 157 -34.67 16.08 4.42
C TYR A 157 -34.78 14.70 5.07
N ILE A 158 -34.58 14.62 6.39
CA ILE A 158 -34.65 13.36 7.13
C ILE A 158 -36.09 12.84 7.14
N GLU A 159 -37.06 13.70 7.45
CA GLU A 159 -38.48 13.30 7.51
C GLU A 159 -39.03 12.81 6.17
N LEU A 160 -38.53 13.32 5.04
CA LEU A 160 -38.96 12.88 3.69
C LEU A 160 -38.18 11.68 3.15
N LEU A 161 -36.99 11.40 3.70
CA LEU A 161 -36.15 10.26 3.29
C LEU A 161 -36.42 8.99 4.12
N THR A 162 -37.15 9.10 5.22
CA THR A 162 -37.43 8.00 6.16
C THR A 162 -38.46 7.02 5.61
#